data_AF-A0A954M7M1-F1
#
_entry.id   AF-A0A954M7M1-F1
#
_cell.length_a   1.000
_cell.length_b   1.000
_cell.length_c   1.000
_cell.angle_alpha   90.00
_cell.angle_beta   90.00
_cell.angle_gamma   90.00
#
_symmetry.space_group_name_H-M   'P 1'
#
loop_
_entity.id
_entity.type
_entity.pdbx_description
1 polymer ?
#
loop_
_entity_poly.entity_id
_entity_poly.type
_entity_poly.pdbx_seq_one_letter_code
_entity_poly.pdbx_strand_id
1 'polypeptide(L)' 'MSTADPTAEQEPTPEPLTPREKVRKFPTSPGVYLMKDAQGRVIYVGKAVNLRSRAGSYFTAIAA' A
#
# COMPACT_ATOMS: atom_id res chain seq x y z
N MET A 1 43.41 4.73 -10.75
CA MET A 1 42.70 3.75 -11.60
C MET A 1 41.92 2.86 -10.67
N SER A 2 40.60 2.76 -10.87
CA SER A 2 39.66 1.88 -10.16
C SER A 2 39.37 2.22 -8.68
N THR A 3 38.13 2.37 -8.23
CA THR A 3 36.82 2.47 -8.89
C THR A 3 35.95 3.06 -7.79
N ALA A 4 35.17 4.08 -8.12
CA ALA A 4 34.17 4.63 -7.22
C ALA A 4 33.30 3.49 -6.67
N ASP A 5 33.16 3.44 -5.34
CA ASP A 5 31.99 2.82 -4.74
C ASP A 5 30.76 3.41 -5.42
N PRO A 6 29.87 2.60 -6.01
CA PRO A 6 28.57 3.10 -6.39
C PRO A 6 27.87 3.41 -5.08
N THR A 7 27.88 4.69 -4.69
CA THR A 7 26.90 5.27 -3.79
C THR A 7 25.55 4.87 -4.35
N ALA A 8 25.01 3.77 -3.81
CA ALA A 8 23.63 3.41 -4.02
C ALA A 8 22.86 4.63 -3.56
N GLU A 9 22.32 5.38 -4.52
CA GLU A 9 21.27 6.35 -4.30
C GLU A 9 20.19 5.61 -3.53
N GLN A 10 20.24 5.71 -2.20
CA GLN A 10 19.13 5.38 -1.35
C GLN A 10 18.06 6.38 -1.76
N GLU A 11 17.15 5.93 -2.63
CA GLU A 11 15.90 6.62 -2.89
C GLU A 11 15.32 7.01 -1.52
N PRO A 12 14.95 8.29 -1.31
CA PRO A 12 14.46 8.74 -0.02
C PRO A 12 13.31 7.85 0.37
N THR A 13 13.50 7.05 1.43
CA THR A 13 12.47 6.13 1.93
C THR A 13 11.25 6.99 2.22
N PRO A 14 10.17 6.93 1.41
CA PRO A 14 9.01 7.74 1.69
C PRO A 14 8.47 7.24 3.01
N GLU A 15 8.34 8.15 3.99
CA GLU A 15 7.73 7.85 5.28
C GLU A 15 6.47 7.00 5.04
N PRO A 16 6.40 5.77 5.61
CA PRO A 16 5.45 4.79 5.12
C PRO A 16 4.04 5.26 5.47
N LEU A 17 3.31 5.72 4.44
CA LEU A 17 1.89 6.01 4.55
C LEU A 17 1.21 4.81 5.22
N THR A 18 0.41 5.10 6.24
CA THR A 18 -0.38 4.07 6.90
C THR A 18 -1.27 3.36 5.87
N PRO A 19 -1.62 2.08 6.06
CA PRO A 19 -2.55 1.40 5.15
C PRO A 19 -3.85 2.18 4.92
N ARG A 20 -4.35 2.88 5.95
CA ARG A 20 -5.53 3.74 5.87
C ARG A 20 -5.33 4.91 4.91
N GLU A 21 -4.18 5.58 4.93
CA GLU A 21 -3.87 6.69 4.03
C GLU A 21 -3.68 6.23 2.59
N LYS A 22 -3.07 5.06 2.39
CA LYS A 22 -2.95 4.43 1.06
C LYS A 22 -4.32 4.16 0.46
N VAL A 23 -5.25 3.63 1.25
CA VAL A 23 -6.63 3.34 0.81
C VAL A 23 -7.39 4.62 0.44
N ARG A 24 -7.17 5.75 1.11
CA ARG A 24 -7.80 7.03 0.72
C ARG A 24 -7.44 7.45 -0.71
N LYS A 25 -6.28 7.04 -1.21
CA LYS A 25 -5.80 7.32 -2.58
C LYS A 25 -6.35 6.34 -3.62
N PHE A 26 -7.06 5.27 -3.23
CA PHE A 26 -7.62 4.32 -4.18
C PHE A 26 -8.66 4.98 -5.09
N PRO A 27 -8.81 4.50 -6.33
CA PRO A 27 -9.86 4.98 -7.22
C PRO A 27 -11.23 4.50 -6.75
N THR A 28 -12.27 5.21 -7.15
CA THR A 28 -13.68 4.85 -6.94
C THR A 28 -14.23 3.99 -8.08
N SER A 29 -13.37 3.29 -8.81
CA SER A 29 -13.69 2.45 -9.96
C SER A 29 -13.46 0.96 -9.66
N PRO A 30 -13.92 0.05 -10.55
CA PRO A 30 -13.71 -1.36 -10.39
C PRO A 30 -12.24 -1.76 -10.49
N GLY A 31 -11.85 -2.75 -9.71
CA GLY A 31 -10.51 -3.32 -9.81
C GLY A 31 -10.21 -4.34 -8.72
N VAL A 32 -8.92 -4.63 -8.57
CA VAL A 32 -8.38 -5.60 -7.61
C VAL A 32 -7.33 -4.91 -6.73
N TYR A 33 -7.31 -5.22 -5.44
CA TYR A 33 -6.29 -4.75 -4.49
C TYR A 33 -5.61 -5.93 -3.78
N LEU A 34 -4.37 -5.68 -3.35
CA LEU A 34 -3.57 -6.64 -2.59
C LEU A 34 -3.30 -6.09 -1.19
N MET A 35 -3.51 -6.94 -0.18
CA MET A 35 -3.01 -6.69 1.17
C MET A 35 -1.69 -7.45 1.34
N LYS A 36 -0.69 -6.76 1.87
CA LYS A 36 0.64 -7.31 2.09
C LYS A 36 0.99 -7.26 3.57
N ASP A 37 1.75 -8.24 4.02
CA ASP A 37 2.35 -8.22 5.36
C ASP A 37 3.56 -7.27 5.44
N ALA A 38 4.18 -7.19 6.62
CA ALA A 38 5.36 -6.36 6.85
C ALA A 38 6.58 -6.76 6.00
N GLN A 39 6.63 -8.00 5.50
CA GLN A 39 7.69 -8.51 4.61
C GLN A 39 7.33 -8.32 3.13
N GLY A 40 6.20 -7.69 2.82
CA GLY A 40 5.73 -7.46 1.45
C GLY A 40 5.06 -8.68 0.80
N ARG A 41 4.85 -9.77 1.52
CA ARG A 41 4.16 -10.97 1.01
C ARG A 41 2.67 -10.70 0.90
N VAL A 42 2.06 -11.10 -0.22
CA VAL A 42 0.61 -10.96 -0.41
C VAL A 42 -0.11 -11.94 0.48
N ILE A 43 -0.96 -11.43 1.37
CA ILE A 43 -1.76 -12.22 2.30
C ILE A 43 -3.25 -12.25 1.94
N TYR A 44 -3.71 -11.30 1.12
CA TYR A 44 -5.10 -11.22 0.70
C TYR A 44 -5.21 -10.50 -0.65
N VAL A 45 -6.15 -10.96 -1.48
CA VAL A 45 -6.53 -10.33 -2.74
C VAL A 45 -8.04 -10.10 -2.74
N GLY A 46 -8.46 -8.86 -2.96
CA GLY A 46 -9.88 -8.51 -3.02
C GLY A 46 -10.22 -7.81 -4.33
N LYS A 47 -11.42 -8.10 -4.87
CA LYS A 47 -12.00 -7.35 -5.99
C LYS A 47 -13.16 -6.47 -5.50
N ALA A 48 -13.38 -5.34 -6.16
CA ALA A 48 -14.50 -4.45 -5.87
C ALA A 48 -14.92 -3.65 -7.09
N VAL A 49 -16.19 -3.22 -7.12
CA VAL A 49 -16.69 -2.20 -8.07
C VAL A 49 -16.22 -0.79 -7.66
N ASN A 50 -15.98 -0.56 -6.37
CA ASN A 50 -15.38 0.66 -5.85
C ASN A 50 -14.28 0.28 -4.86
N LEU A 51 -13.03 0.41 -5.29
CA LEU A 51 -11.86 0.00 -4.51
C LEU A 51 -11.70 0.77 -3.21
N ARG A 52 -11.87 2.10 -3.24
CA ARG A 52 -11.75 2.95 -2.05
C ARG A 52 -12.73 2.56 -0.95
N SER A 53 -14.01 2.39 -1.30
CA SER A 53 -15.06 2.01 -0.34
C SER A 53 -14.81 0.62 0.24
N ARG A 54 -14.51 -0.37 -0.62
CA ARG A 54 -14.30 -1.75 -0.17
C ARG A 54 -13.07 -1.89 0.73
N ALA A 55 -11.92 -1.37 0.31
CA ALA A 55 -10.70 -1.44 1.11
C ALA A 55 -10.79 -0.57 2.37
N GLY A 56 -11.53 0.54 2.34
CA GLY A 56 -11.75 1.42 3.48
C GLY A 56 -12.52 0.77 4.62
N SER A 57 -13.43 -0.16 4.30
CA SER A 57 -14.29 -0.83 5.30
C SER A 57 -13.50 -1.58 6.38
N TYR A 58 -12.30 -2.07 6.10
CA TYR A 58 -11.43 -2.73 7.09
C TYR A 58 -10.80 -1.76 8.11
N PHE A 59 -10.82 -0.46 7.83
CA PHE A 59 -10.20 0.58 8.66
C PHE A 59 -11.21 1.52 9.30
N THR A 60 -12.50 1.28 9.09
CA THR A 60 -13.56 1.90 9.89
C THR A 60 -13.65 1.10 11.18
N ALA A 61 -13.24 1.69 12.30
CA ALA A 61 -13.39 1.05 13.60
C ALA A 61 -14.85 0.66 13.81
N ILE A 62 -15.10 -0.60 14.16
CA ILE A 62 -16.36 -1.01 14.75
C ILE A 62 -16.30 -0.43 16.16
N ALA A 63 -16.82 0.78 16.36
CA ALA A 63 -17.10 1.27 17.69
C ALA A 63 -18.26 0.41 18.21
N ALA A 64 -17.93 -0.55 19.08
CA ALA A 64 -18.90 -1.25 19.92
C ALA A 64 -19.20 -0.40 21.16
#